data_AF-A0A7J7N006-F1
#
_entry.id   AF-A0A7J7N006-F1
#
_cell.length_a   1.000
_cell.length_b   1.000
_cell.length_c   1.000
_cell.angle_alpha   90.00
_cell.angle_beta   90.00
_cell.angle_gamma   90.00
#
_symmetry.space_group_name_H-M   'P 1'
#
loop_
_entity.id
_entity.type
_entity.pdbx_description
1 polymer ?
#
loop_
_entity_poly.entity_id
_entity_poly.type
_entity_poly.pdbx_seq_one_letter_code
_entity_poly.pdbx_strand_id
1 'polypeptide(L)'
;MCCIVFDFSDPSKNLKEKDIKWQTLLGLVDYIITVTSKFNEIVVQEIMKMVSVNLFYTFPSGNFDSKIPESYDPEEEEATMEPS
;
A
#
# COMPACT_ATOMS: atom_id res chain seq x y z
N MET A 1 -7.56 -6.80 -10.31
CA MET A 1 -7.10 -5.40 -10.44
C MET A 1 -6.49 -4.90 -9.14
N CYS A 2 -7.24 -4.84 -8.04
CA CYS A 2 -6.78 -4.28 -6.76
C CYS A 2 -5.68 -5.08 -6.03
N CYS A 3 -5.41 -6.32 -6.42
CA CYS A 3 -4.29 -7.12 -5.90
C CYS A 3 -2.96 -6.88 -6.65
N ILE A 4 -2.95 -6.03 -7.69
CA ILE A 4 -1.72 -5.70 -8.41
C ILE A 4 -0.97 -4.64 -7.58
N VAL A 5 0.26 -4.95 -7.19
CA VAL A 5 1.15 -4.01 -6.50
C VAL A 5 1.95 -3.25 -7.57
N PHE A 6 2.00 -1.92 -7.45
CA PHE A 6 2.80 -1.09 -8.33
C PHE A 6 4.08 -0.69 -7.61
N ASP A 7 5.16 -0.57 -8.38
CA ASP A 7 6.37 0.07 -7.92
C ASP A 7 6.19 1.60 -7.94
N PHE A 8 6.47 2.24 -6.80
CA PHE A 8 6.38 3.70 -6.63
C PHE A 8 7.76 4.37 -6.62
N SER A 9 8.84 3.60 -6.77
CA SER A 9 10.21 4.13 -6.91
C SER A 9 10.33 5.07 -8.11
N ASP A 10 9.51 4.86 -9.16
CA ASP A 10 9.37 5.76 -10.30
C ASP A 10 7.92 6.30 -10.37
N PRO A 11 7.70 7.58 -10.04
CA PRO A 11 6.36 8.17 -10.01
C PRO A 11 5.75 8.31 -11.41
N SER A 12 6.55 8.26 -12.48
CA SER A 12 6.06 8.42 -13.85
C SER A 12 5.49 7.13 -14.46
N LYS A 13 5.76 5.97 -13.83
CA LYS A 13 5.31 4.67 -14.34
C LYS A 13 3.88 4.34 -13.89
N ASN A 14 3.13 3.73 -14.82
CA ASN A 14 1.80 3.19 -14.59
C ASN A 14 0.78 4.21 -14.06
N LEU A 15 0.92 5.50 -14.40
CA LEU A 15 0.06 6.58 -13.89
C LEU A 15 -1.43 6.29 -14.10
N LYS A 16 -1.78 5.82 -15.30
CA LYS A 16 -3.18 5.51 -15.66
C LYS A 16 -3.71 4.32 -14.88
N GLU A 17 -2.92 3.26 -14.76
CA GLU A 17 -3.29 2.04 -14.06
C GLU A 17 -3.38 2.27 -12.54
N LYS A 18 -2.52 3.13 -11.99
CA LYS A 18 -2.57 3.60 -10.60
C LYS A 18 -3.85 4.39 -10.34
N ASP A 19 -4.23 5.33 -11.20
CA ASP A 19 -5.49 6.07 -11.09
C ASP A 19 -6.72 5.14 -11.19
N ILE A 20 -6.72 4.19 -12.13
CA ILE A 20 -7.79 3.18 -12.25
C ILE A 20 -7.87 2.33 -10.97
N LYS A 21 -6.74 1.87 -10.43
CA LYS A 21 -6.71 1.11 -9.17
C LYS A 21 -7.27 1.95 -8.01
N TRP A 22 -6.89 3.22 -7.92
CA TRP A 22 -7.37 4.16 -6.92
C TRP A 22 -8.90 4.32 -6.97
N GLN A 23 -9.44 4.66 -8.14
CA GLN A 23 -10.88 4.82 -8.34
C GLN A 23 -11.65 3.52 -8.04
N THR A 24 -11.09 2.37 -8.43
CA THR A 24 -11.73 1.07 -8.17
C THR A 24 -11.78 0.78 -6.67
N LEU A 25 -10.69 1.03 -5.94
CA LEU A 25 -10.65 0.83 -4.48
C LEU A 25 -11.64 1.73 -3.75
N LEU A 26 -11.75 3.01 -4.15
CA LEU A 26 -12.76 3.91 -3.61
C LEU A 26 -14.18 3.40 -3.85
N GLY A 27 -14.49 3.00 -5.09
CA GLY A 27 -15.80 2.43 -5.40
C GLY A 27 -16.11 1.15 -4.62
N LEU A 28 -15.09 0.32 -4.32
CA LEU A 28 -15.26 -0.86 -3.46
C LEU A 28 -15.57 -0.47 -2.01
N VAL A 29 -14.91 0.55 -1.47
CA VAL A 29 -15.19 1.06 -0.11
C VAL A 29 -16.62 1.57 -0.02
N ASP A 30 -17.05 2.39 -0.97
CA ASP A 30 -18.42 2.90 -1.02
C ASP A 30 -19.44 1.75 -1.14
N TYR A 31 -19.15 0.74 -1.96
CA TYR A 31 -19.99 -0.44 -2.08
C TYR A 31 -20.11 -1.22 -0.77
N ILE A 32 -18.99 -1.44 -0.07
CA ILE A 32 -18.97 -2.15 1.21
C ILE A 32 -19.77 -1.40 2.28
N ILE A 33 -19.70 -0.07 2.31
CA ILE A 33 -20.43 0.77 3.27
C ILE A 33 -21.94 0.77 2.98
N THR A 34 -22.32 0.74 1.69
CA THR A 34 -23.73 0.82 1.26
C THR A 34 -24.45 -0.52 1.29
N VAL A 35 -23.73 -1.63 1.15
CA VAL A 35 -24.36 -2.95 1.14
C VAL A 35 -24.79 -3.35 2.56
N THR A 36 -26.06 -3.70 2.72
CA THR A 36 -26.63 -4.15 3.99
C THR A 36 -26.68 -5.68 4.13
N SER A 37 -26.45 -6.39 3.02
CA SER A 37 -26.39 -7.85 3.00
C SER A 37 -24.99 -8.35 3.39
N LYS A 38 -24.94 -9.56 3.96
CA LYS A 38 -23.67 -10.20 4.28
C LYS A 38 -22.97 -10.67 3.01
N PHE A 39 -21.66 -10.50 2.98
CA PHE A 39 -20.82 -11.12 1.96
C PHE A 39 -20.76 -12.63 2.16
N ASN A 40 -20.72 -13.38 1.05
CA ASN A 40 -20.41 -14.81 1.06
C ASN A 40 -18.92 -15.00 1.42
N GLU A 41 -18.58 -16.13 2.03
CA GLU A 41 -17.23 -16.56 2.36
C GLU A 41 -16.23 -16.39 1.21
N ILE A 42 -16.61 -16.73 -0.03
CA ILE A 42 -15.73 -16.57 -1.20
C ILE A 42 -15.32 -15.09 -1.39
N VAL A 43 -16.27 -14.17 -1.22
CA VAL A 43 -16.01 -12.73 -1.36
C VAL A 43 -15.12 -12.22 -0.23
N VAL A 44 -15.38 -12.68 1.00
CA VAL A 44 -14.55 -12.34 2.16
C VAL A 44 -13.11 -12.81 1.96
N GLN A 45 -12.90 -14.02 1.44
CA GLN A 45 -11.55 -14.55 1.13
C GLN A 45 -10.82 -13.67 0.10
N GLU A 46 -11.50 -13.24 -0.97
CA GLU A 46 -10.89 -12.37 -1.97
C GLU A 46 -10.58 -10.96 -1.44
N ILE A 47 -11.44 -10.40 -0.57
CA ILE A 47 -11.17 -9.14 0.12
C ILE A 47 -9.93 -9.29 1.01
N MET A 48 -9.86 -10.34 1.82
CA MET A 48 -8.74 -10.59 2.72
C MET A 48 -7.43 -10.75 1.95
N LYS A 49 -7.45 -11.47 0.82
CA LYS A 49 -6.31 -11.61 -0.08
C LYS A 49 -5.87 -10.26 -0.66
N MET A 50 -6.82 -9.45 -1.14
CA MET A 50 -6.55 -8.12 -1.68
C MET A 50 -5.89 -7.22 -0.63
N VAL A 51 -6.42 -7.18 0.59
CA VAL A 51 -5.85 -6.42 1.72
C VAL A 51 -4.45 -6.94 2.05
N SER A 52 -4.29 -8.26 2.16
CA SER A 52 -3.02 -8.89 2.54
C SER A 52 -1.90 -8.54 1.55
N VAL A 53 -2.17 -8.61 0.24
CA VAL A 53 -1.16 -8.29 -0.79
C VAL A 53 -0.77 -6.82 -0.80
N ASN A 54 -1.66 -5.90 -0.39
CA ASN A 54 -1.35 -4.47 -0.35
C ASN A 54 -0.69 -4.04 0.97
N LEU A 55 -0.96 -4.71 2.09
CA LEU A 55 -0.42 -4.34 3.40
C LEU A 55 0.85 -5.09 3.77
N PHE A 56 0.96 -6.36 3.40
CA PHE A 56 2.12 -7.18 3.72
C PHE A 56 3.09 -7.17 2.56
N TYR A 57 4.04 -6.23 2.63
CA TYR A 57 5.22 -6.24 1.79
C TYR A 57 6.47 -6.22 2.66
N THR A 58 7.56 -6.80 2.15
CA THR A 58 8.85 -6.70 2.80
C THR A 58 9.38 -5.31 2.51
N PHE A 59 9.53 -4.48 3.55
CA PHE A 59 10.27 -3.23 3.44
C PHE A 59 11.62 -3.54 2.78
N PRO A 60 12.04 -2.81 1.73
CA PRO A 60 13.41 -2.91 1.26
C PRO A 60 14.27 -2.72 2.51
N SER A 61 15.12 -3.71 2.83
CA SER A 61 16.01 -3.62 3.97
C SER A 61 16.68 -2.26 3.89
N GLY A 62 16.30 -1.35 4.81
CA GLY A 62 16.86 -0.02 4.82
C GLY A 62 18.37 -0.19 4.80
N ASN A 63 19.07 0.66 4.05
CA ASN A 63 20.52 0.74 4.01
C ASN A 63 21.11 1.13 5.39
N PHE A 64 20.69 0.49 6.48
CA PHE A 64 21.27 0.55 7.82
C PHE A 64 22.65 -0.12 7.88
N ASP A 65 23.15 -0.70 6.79
CA ASP A 65 24.49 -1.29 6.71
C ASP A 65 25.58 -0.37 6.13
N SER A 66 25.32 0.94 5.98
CA SER A 66 26.40 1.85 5.58
C SER A 66 26.25 3.26 6.17
N LYS A 67 26.44 3.38 7.49
CA LYS A 67 27.21 4.44 8.18
C LYS A 67 26.84 4.48 9.68
N ILE A 68 27.64 3.81 10.49
CA ILE A 68 28.03 4.38 11.78
C ILE A 68 29.36 5.09 11.45
N PRO A 69 29.47 6.43 11.62
CA PRO A 69 29.67 6.97 12.97
C PRO A 69 29.07 8.37 13.26
N GLU A 70 28.83 8.58 14.58
CA GLU A 70 28.93 9.85 15.32
C GLU A 70 27.92 10.98 15.02
N SER A 71 26.66 10.77 15.43
CA SER A 71 25.84 11.71 16.22
C SER A 71 24.37 11.35 16.01
N TYR A 72 23.82 10.50 16.88
CA TYR A 72 22.37 10.26 16.93
C TYR A 72 21.75 11.52 17.54
N ASP A 73 21.34 12.48 16.72
CA ASP A 73 20.50 13.59 17.12
C ASP A 73 19.02 13.17 16.93
N PRO A 74 18.27 12.91 18.02
CA PRO A 74 16.88 12.49 17.93
C PRO A 74 15.93 13.57 17.38
N GLU A 75 16.39 14.80 17.17
CA GLU A 75 15.58 15.89 16.59
C GLU A 75 15.59 15.94 15.04
N GLU A 76 16.46 15.19 14.36
CA GLU A 76 16.56 15.11 12.89
C GLU A 76 15.95 13.83 12.28
N GLU A 77 15.10 13.09 13.02
CA GLU A 77 14.31 12.01 12.42
C GLU A 77 13.14 12.60 11.61
N GLU A 78 13.46 13.22 10.48
CA GLU A 78 12.46 13.64 9.50
C GLU A 78 11.71 12.38 9.07
N ALA A 79 10.41 12.29 9.40
CA ALA A 79 9.59 11.16 9.05
C ALA A 79 9.58 10.99 7.53
N THR A 80 10.44 10.12 7.02
CA THR A 80 10.50 9.81 5.60
C THR A 80 9.19 9.14 5.22
N MET A 81 8.31 9.89 4.57
CA MET A 81 7.09 9.34 4.00
C MET A 81 7.47 8.30 2.96
N GLU A 82 6.97 7.09 3.12
CA GLU A 82 7.15 6.07 2.09
C GLU A 82 6.36 6.46 0.84
N PRO A 83 6.97 6.27 -0.35
CA PRO A 83 6.25 6.44 -1.60
C PRO A 83 5.14 5.39 -1.67
N SER A 84 3.88 5.85 -1.55
CA SER A 84 2.65 5.04 -1.61
C SER A 84 1.94 5.14 -2.94
#